data_AF-A0A9P8P6Z0-F1
#
_entry.id   AF-A0A9P8P6Z0-F1
#
_cell.length_a   1.000
_cell.length_b   1.000
_cell.length_c   1.000
_cell.angle_alpha   90.00
_cell.angle_beta   90.00
_cell.angle_gamma   90.00
#
_symmetry.space_group_name_H-M   'P 1'
#
loop_
_entity.id
_entity.type
_entity.pdbx_description
1 polymer ?
#
loop_
_entity_poly.entity_id
_entity_poly.type
_entity_poly.pdbx_seq_one_letter_code
_entity_poly.pdbx_strand_id
1 'polypeptide(L)'
;MPPDTIGQKTSDTVDGPPSELDLSSVVIPESLPLISERLDKLRLLIVAIEAFISEHHSIVSANIKLHERLRKHNSIDSVVKFEVDPEGDKAVAGAVGDTSRDKDLQDLNGFFKGIQTQTDKLIVSLEQTESLFKVQLIPQLKELLTLLVNKEKDFRTQWHKREKEFRSTLQATRKELEHFELSINKFDNLQEEQRPDFRHDPYLNRKMLCSQAEIQLSAERDFSNFVQKSESDLHLLEVHIMEGLKQVFSSFSAFLIKFHDYYSQELSVLSNYIQAIPNELEWERFEKTYRKRLHGTSDAAIPQNFNSQLPAQSKGRRSLETIQFPNQDHFSTAPILEGVLSRKDSKFSSKLAAHYYVITKSKLFYEFPSRMSSELQPTLVLFLPDCSLKDISEGSAMRFKLQGKDMSSSFLKTSRTLTLQASSEDDFKTWFNVISELSGLMYSNEDTREIE
;
A
#
# COMPACT_ATOMS: atom_id res chain seq x y z
N MET A 1 -47.49 51.18 -5.45
CA MET A 1 -47.23 52.15 -4.35
C MET A 1 -45.73 52.13 -4.05
N PRO A 2 -45.01 53.22 -4.35
CA PRO A 2 -43.68 53.51 -3.82
C PRO A 2 -43.77 54.36 -2.52
N PRO A 3 -42.63 54.66 -1.88
CA PRO A 3 -42.18 56.06 -1.78
C PRO A 3 -40.67 56.20 -2.09
N ASP A 4 -40.27 57.11 -3.00
CA ASP A 4 -39.85 58.53 -2.84
C ASP A 4 -38.33 58.70 -2.60
N THR A 5 -37.57 59.14 -3.64
CA THR A 5 -37.00 60.50 -3.87
C THR A 5 -35.86 60.85 -2.87
N ILE A 6 -34.62 61.14 -3.28
CA ILE A 6 -34.10 62.43 -3.81
C ILE A 6 -32.65 62.17 -4.29
N GLY A 7 -32.28 62.57 -5.51
CA GLY A 7 -31.33 63.68 -5.66
C GLY A 7 -30.79 63.80 -7.09
N GLN A 8 -31.32 64.81 -7.80
CA GLN A 8 -30.81 65.31 -9.07
C GLN A 8 -29.40 65.91 -8.91
N LYS A 9 -28.55 65.66 -9.91
CA LYS A 9 -27.53 66.62 -10.34
C LYS A 9 -27.42 66.56 -11.86
N THR A 10 -28.27 67.34 -12.51
CA THR A 10 -28.10 67.80 -13.89
C THR A 10 -26.98 68.83 -13.90
N SER A 11 -25.92 68.62 -14.68
CA SER A 11 -25.07 69.71 -15.15
C SER A 11 -24.96 69.63 -16.67
N ASP A 12 -25.71 70.52 -17.29
CA ASP A 12 -25.27 71.39 -18.37
C ASP A 12 -24.69 70.74 -19.63
N THR A 13 -25.60 70.61 -20.60
CA THR A 13 -25.40 71.02 -22.00
C THR A 13 -24.29 72.06 -22.17
N VAL A 14 -23.23 71.67 -22.86
CA VAL A 14 -22.41 72.57 -23.67
C VAL A 14 -22.45 72.01 -25.09
N ASP A 15 -23.52 72.36 -25.82
CA ASP A 15 -23.51 72.40 -27.27
C ASP A 15 -22.59 73.55 -27.68
N GLY A 16 -21.30 73.24 -27.82
CA GLY A 16 -20.40 74.02 -28.67
C GLY A 16 -20.59 73.60 -30.13
N PRO A 17 -20.31 74.47 -31.12
CA PRO A 17 -20.23 74.03 -32.50
C PRO A 17 -19.22 72.87 -32.58
N PRO A 18 -19.44 71.85 -33.44
CA PRO A 18 -18.49 70.75 -33.56
C PRO A 18 -17.14 71.37 -33.87
N SER A 19 -16.16 71.11 -33.01
CA SER A 19 -14.76 71.51 -33.19
C SER A 19 -14.40 71.31 -34.65
N GLU A 20 -14.07 72.38 -35.38
CA GLU A 20 -13.65 72.27 -36.77
C GLU A 20 -12.57 71.19 -36.85
N LEU A 21 -12.90 70.09 -37.52
CA LEU A 21 -12.01 68.94 -37.66
C LEU A 21 -10.81 69.42 -38.48
N ASP A 22 -9.73 69.75 -37.78
CA ASP A 22 -8.49 70.17 -38.41
C ASP A 22 -7.90 68.98 -39.18
N LEU A 23 -7.62 69.22 -40.46
CA LEU A 23 -7.01 68.27 -41.38
C LEU A 23 -5.67 67.73 -40.85
N SER A 24 -5.03 68.47 -39.93
CA SER A 24 -3.75 68.12 -39.33
C SER A 24 -3.86 67.25 -38.06
N SER A 25 -5.04 67.22 -37.41
CA SER A 25 -5.27 66.57 -36.11
C SER A 25 -6.27 65.41 -36.22
N VAL A 26 -5.87 64.33 -36.88
CA VAL A 26 -6.66 63.10 -36.92
C VAL A 26 -6.43 62.29 -35.64
N VAL A 27 -7.48 62.08 -34.85
CA VAL A 27 -7.45 61.24 -33.63
C VAL A 27 -8.06 59.88 -33.96
N ILE A 28 -7.21 58.90 -34.26
CA ILE A 28 -7.64 57.50 -34.40
C ILE A 28 -7.27 56.78 -33.09
N PRO A 29 -8.22 56.11 -32.42
CA PRO A 29 -7.95 55.39 -31.18
C PRO A 29 -6.79 54.39 -31.37
N GLU A 30 -5.84 54.36 -30.41
CA GLU A 30 -4.70 53.44 -30.43
C GLU A 30 -5.11 52.01 -30.00
N SER A 31 -6.00 51.35 -30.76
CA SER A 31 -6.43 49.98 -30.45
C SER A 31 -5.50 48.91 -31.02
N LEU A 32 -4.72 49.18 -32.08
CA LEU A 32 -3.83 48.20 -32.72
C LEU A 32 -2.74 47.62 -31.79
N PRO A 33 -2.07 48.41 -30.92
CA PRO A 33 -1.14 47.85 -29.93
C PRO A 33 -1.83 46.92 -28.93
N LEU A 34 -3.04 47.27 -28.50
CA LEU A 34 -3.84 46.47 -27.58
C LEU A 34 -4.28 45.14 -28.21
N ILE A 35 -4.65 45.15 -29.50
CA ILE A 35 -4.93 43.95 -30.29
C ILE A 35 -3.70 43.04 -30.34
N SER A 36 -2.52 43.59 -30.62
CA SER A 36 -1.28 42.81 -30.63
C SER A 36 -0.98 42.18 -29.27
N GLU A 37 -1.13 42.95 -28.18
CA GLU A 37 -0.92 42.44 -26.83
C GLU A 37 -1.93 41.33 -26.48
N ARG A 38 -3.18 41.46 -26.94
CA ARG A 38 -4.22 40.44 -26.73
C ARG A 38 -3.90 39.14 -27.47
N LEU A 39 -3.42 39.22 -28.71
CA LEU A 39 -2.98 38.04 -29.48
C LEU A 39 -1.81 37.33 -28.79
N ASP A 40 -0.83 38.08 -28.28
CA ASP A 40 0.30 37.54 -27.51
C ASP A 40 -0.18 36.81 -26.24
N LYS A 41 -1.16 37.37 -25.52
CA LYS A 41 -1.77 36.73 -24.34
C LYS A 41 -2.50 35.43 -24.70
N LEU A 42 -3.27 35.41 -25.79
CA LEU A 42 -3.95 34.19 -26.26
C LEU A 42 -2.93 33.10 -26.66
N ARG A 43 -1.80 33.49 -27.25
CA ARG A 43 -0.71 32.55 -27.59
C ARG A 43 -0.13 31.91 -26.34
N LEU A 44 0.19 32.71 -25.32
CA LEU A 44 0.71 32.20 -24.05
C LEU A 44 -0.30 31.27 -23.35
N LEU A 45 -1.60 31.57 -23.44
CA LEU A 45 -2.65 30.71 -22.89
C LEU A 45 -2.65 29.33 -23.55
N ILE A 46 -2.63 29.27 -24.89
CA ILE A 46 -2.61 27.99 -25.63
C ILE A 46 -1.35 27.19 -25.27
N VAL A 47 -0.18 27.84 -25.22
CA VAL A 47 1.09 27.19 -24.84
C VAL A 47 1.05 26.63 -23.41
N ALA A 48 0.46 27.38 -22.46
CA ALA A 48 0.32 26.91 -21.09
C ALA A 48 -0.59 25.68 -20.99
N ILE A 49 -1.70 25.65 -21.74
CA ILE A 49 -2.62 24.51 -21.78
C ILE A 49 -1.97 23.30 -22.47
N GLU A 50 -1.23 23.52 -23.56
CA GLU A 50 -0.47 22.46 -24.24
C GLU A 50 0.58 21.85 -23.31
N ALA A 51 1.31 22.66 -22.53
CA ALA A 51 2.26 22.17 -21.54
C ALA A 51 1.55 21.34 -20.47
N PHE A 52 0.44 21.83 -19.91
CA PHE A 52 -0.34 21.10 -18.91
C PHE A 52 -0.82 19.72 -19.40
N ILE A 53 -1.35 19.66 -20.63
CA ILE A 53 -1.82 18.42 -21.26
C ILE A 53 -0.65 17.48 -21.59
N SER A 54 0.49 18.03 -22.02
CA SER A 54 1.70 17.26 -22.33
C SER A 54 2.32 16.63 -21.08
N GLU A 55 2.29 17.32 -19.94
CA GLU A 55 2.71 16.76 -18.64
C GLU A 55 1.77 15.62 -18.20
N HIS A 56 0.45 15.77 -18.38
CA HIS A 56 -0.49 14.69 -18.10
C HIS A 56 -0.26 13.47 -19.01
N HIS A 57 0.06 13.69 -20.28
CA HIS A 57 0.47 12.63 -21.18
C HIS A 57 1.73 11.90 -20.67
N SER A 58 2.73 12.63 -20.14
CA SER A 58 3.92 12.03 -19.51
C SER A 58 3.54 11.17 -18.29
N ILE A 59 2.63 11.65 -17.44
CA ILE A 59 2.10 10.88 -16.29
C ILE A 59 1.44 9.57 -16.76
N VAL A 60 0.59 9.63 -17.79
CA VAL A 60 -0.06 8.43 -18.35
C VAL A 60 0.99 7.46 -18.90
N SER A 61 1.98 7.95 -19.64
CA SER A 61 3.06 7.12 -20.20
C SER A 61 3.93 6.48 -19.10
N ALA A 62 4.17 7.18 -17.99
CA ALA A 62 4.84 6.63 -16.82
C ALA A 62 4.00 5.54 -16.13
N ASN A 63 2.69 5.76 -16.00
CA ASN A 63 1.77 4.78 -15.41
C ASN A 63 1.72 3.48 -16.21
N ILE A 64 1.75 3.53 -17.55
CA ILE A 64 1.87 2.33 -18.40
C ILE A 64 3.08 1.50 -17.96
N LYS A 65 4.27 2.11 -17.87
CA LYS A 65 5.51 1.43 -17.48
C LYS A 65 5.44 0.84 -16.07
N LEU A 66 4.77 1.53 -15.14
CA LEU A 66 4.57 1.03 -13.78
C LEU A 66 3.64 -0.19 -13.76
N HIS A 67 2.56 -0.17 -14.54
CA HIS A 67 1.66 -1.32 -14.67
C HIS A 67 2.32 -2.50 -15.40
N GLU A 68 3.15 -2.27 -16.41
CA GLU A 68 3.95 -3.32 -17.03
C GLU A 68 4.94 -3.97 -16.04
N ARG A 69 5.55 -3.18 -15.16
CA ARG A 69 6.38 -3.72 -14.07
C ARG A 69 5.55 -4.52 -13.08
N LEU A 70 4.37 -4.03 -12.69
CA LEU A 70 3.45 -4.76 -11.81
C LEU A 70 3.06 -6.11 -12.43
N ARG A 71 2.73 -6.12 -13.72
CA ARG A 71 2.43 -7.32 -14.50
C ARG A 71 3.55 -8.35 -14.43
N LYS A 72 4.80 -7.91 -14.60
CA LYS A 72 5.98 -8.79 -14.54
C LYS A 72 6.18 -9.42 -13.16
N HIS A 73 5.99 -8.67 -12.08
CA HIS A 73 6.12 -9.19 -10.72
C HIS A 73 5.00 -10.18 -10.37
N ASN A 74 3.80 -9.93 -10.89
CA ASN A 74 2.63 -10.75 -10.63
C ASN A 74 2.52 -11.96 -11.57
N SER A 75 3.57 -12.35 -12.31
CA SER A 75 3.56 -13.48 -13.26
C SER A 75 3.14 -14.81 -12.58
N ILE A 76 2.46 -15.71 -13.30
CA ILE A 76 1.84 -16.92 -12.72
C ILE A 76 2.95 -17.86 -12.21
N ASP A 77 4.15 -17.74 -12.76
CA ASP A 77 5.32 -18.52 -12.37
C ASP A 77 6.04 -17.98 -11.13
N SER A 78 5.81 -16.71 -10.75
CA SER A 78 6.34 -16.11 -9.52
C SER A 78 5.37 -16.20 -8.34
N VAL A 79 4.12 -16.60 -8.58
CA VAL A 79 3.05 -16.64 -7.57
C VAL A 79 2.92 -18.04 -6.95
N VAL A 80 2.57 -18.07 -5.66
CA VAL A 80 2.31 -19.30 -4.89
C VAL A 80 1.14 -20.05 -5.51
N LYS A 81 1.37 -21.32 -5.88
CA LYS A 81 0.34 -22.21 -6.42
C LYS A 81 -0.21 -23.06 -5.28
N PHE A 82 -1.48 -22.87 -4.95
CA PHE A 82 -2.19 -23.69 -3.98
C PHE A 82 -2.65 -25.02 -4.59
N GLU A 83 -2.89 -26.01 -3.74
CA GLU A 83 -3.30 -27.35 -4.13
C GLU A 83 -4.62 -27.34 -4.94
N VAL A 84 -4.70 -28.25 -5.90
CA VAL A 84 -5.88 -28.46 -6.74
C VAL A 84 -6.50 -29.80 -6.36
N ASP A 85 -7.82 -29.90 -6.49
CA ASP A 85 -8.59 -31.09 -6.14
C ASP A 85 -8.04 -32.36 -6.83
N PRO A 86 -7.67 -33.44 -6.10
CA PRO A 86 -6.99 -34.61 -6.68
C PRO A 86 -7.88 -35.53 -7.53
N GLU A 87 -9.20 -35.38 -7.48
CA GLU A 87 -10.13 -36.00 -8.43
C GLU A 87 -10.24 -35.09 -9.65
N GLY A 88 -9.29 -35.25 -10.58
CA GLY A 88 -9.26 -34.46 -11.80
C GLY A 88 -10.56 -34.60 -12.61
N ASP A 89 -11.41 -33.58 -12.55
CA ASP A 89 -12.31 -33.23 -13.65
C ASP A 89 -12.80 -31.77 -13.62
N LYS A 90 -12.02 -30.86 -13.01
CA LYS A 90 -12.30 -29.41 -13.11
C LYS A 90 -11.06 -28.69 -13.62
N ALA A 91 -11.23 -28.07 -14.78
CA ALA A 91 -10.16 -27.50 -15.56
C ALA A 91 -9.41 -26.41 -14.80
N VAL A 92 -8.09 -26.54 -14.78
CA VAL A 92 -7.16 -25.46 -14.45
C VAL A 92 -7.39 -24.32 -15.42
N ALA A 93 -7.59 -23.11 -14.91
CA ALA A 93 -7.51 -21.89 -15.72
C ALA A 93 -6.05 -21.67 -16.17
N GLY A 94 -5.57 -22.48 -17.12
CA GLY A 94 -4.17 -22.51 -17.57
C GLY A 94 -3.79 -23.72 -18.42
N ALA A 95 -4.65 -24.74 -18.54
CA ALA A 95 -4.47 -25.77 -19.56
C ALA A 95 -4.86 -25.20 -20.93
N VAL A 96 -3.98 -25.37 -21.92
CA VAL A 96 -4.22 -24.96 -23.31
C VAL A 96 -5.37 -25.80 -23.86
N GLY A 97 -6.56 -25.22 -23.86
CA GLY A 97 -7.79 -25.77 -24.40
C GLY A 97 -8.71 -26.37 -23.34
N ASP A 98 -9.65 -25.58 -22.85
CA ASP A 98 -11.07 -25.98 -22.96
C ASP A 98 -11.98 -24.78 -22.66
N THR A 99 -12.85 -24.48 -23.62
CA THR A 99 -13.97 -23.55 -23.50
C THR A 99 -15.21 -24.32 -23.08
N SER A 100 -15.27 -24.81 -21.85
CA SER A 100 -16.51 -25.07 -21.08
C SER A 100 -16.19 -25.81 -19.78
N ARG A 101 -16.93 -25.51 -18.70
CA ARG A 101 -17.02 -26.23 -17.41
C ARG A 101 -16.08 -25.80 -16.27
N ASP A 102 -16.37 -24.62 -15.67
CA ASP A 102 -17.03 -24.47 -14.35
C ASP A 102 -16.97 -22.99 -13.97
N LYS A 103 -18.13 -22.31 -13.96
CA LYS A 103 -18.20 -20.85 -13.81
C LYS A 103 -18.24 -20.36 -12.36
N ASP A 104 -18.32 -21.26 -11.37
CA ASP A 104 -18.82 -20.87 -10.04
C ASP A 104 -17.86 -21.09 -8.85
N LEU A 105 -16.72 -21.77 -9.01
CA LEU A 105 -15.74 -21.86 -7.92
C LEU A 105 -14.63 -20.82 -8.10
N GLN A 106 -14.70 -19.78 -7.26
CA GLN A 106 -13.64 -18.79 -7.10
C GLN A 106 -12.60 -19.34 -6.11
N ASP A 107 -11.32 -19.33 -6.48
CA ASP A 107 -10.22 -19.83 -5.65
C ASP A 107 -8.99 -18.92 -5.70
N LEU A 108 -8.00 -19.15 -4.83
CA LEU A 108 -6.84 -18.24 -4.75
C LEU A 108 -6.01 -18.24 -6.03
N ASN A 109 -5.89 -19.39 -6.69
CA ASN A 109 -5.17 -19.50 -7.98
C ASN A 109 -5.87 -18.67 -9.09
N GLY A 110 -7.20 -18.74 -9.17
CA GLY A 110 -8.02 -17.95 -10.06
C GLY A 110 -7.97 -16.45 -9.74
N PHE A 111 -7.90 -16.10 -8.45
CA PHE A 111 -7.71 -14.71 -8.01
C PHE A 111 -6.41 -14.11 -8.54
N PHE A 112 -5.28 -14.82 -8.41
CA PHE A 112 -3.99 -14.34 -8.93
C PHE A 112 -3.98 -14.18 -10.45
N LYS A 113 -4.63 -15.09 -11.18
CA LYS A 113 -4.87 -14.92 -12.63
C LYS A 113 -5.77 -13.72 -12.93
N GLY A 114 -6.74 -13.46 -12.06
CA GLY A 114 -7.60 -12.27 -12.08
C GLY A 114 -6.77 -10.99 -11.99
N ILE A 115 -5.83 -10.89 -11.03
CA ILE A 115 -4.93 -9.75 -10.87
C ILE A 115 -4.16 -9.46 -12.17
N GLN A 116 -3.62 -10.50 -12.82
CA GLN A 116 -2.90 -10.32 -14.09
C GLN A 116 -3.80 -9.84 -15.21
N THR A 117 -4.93 -10.53 -15.40
CA THR A 117 -5.90 -10.20 -16.45
C THR A 117 -6.38 -8.76 -16.29
N GLN A 118 -6.64 -8.35 -15.06
CA GLN A 118 -6.98 -6.98 -14.71
C GLN A 118 -5.84 -6.01 -15.05
N THR A 119 -4.61 -6.32 -14.65
CA THR A 119 -3.44 -5.48 -14.95
C THR A 119 -3.27 -5.29 -16.45
N ASP A 120 -3.46 -6.35 -17.26
CA ASP A 120 -3.38 -6.31 -18.71
C ASP A 120 -4.46 -5.40 -19.31
N LYS A 121 -5.70 -5.50 -18.82
CA LYS A 121 -6.79 -4.61 -19.24
C LYS A 121 -6.51 -3.14 -18.90
N LEU A 122 -5.95 -2.86 -17.72
CA LEU A 122 -5.59 -1.50 -17.30
C LEU A 122 -4.47 -0.93 -18.17
N ILE A 123 -3.48 -1.74 -18.54
CA ILE A 123 -2.43 -1.34 -19.50
C ILE A 123 -3.06 -0.95 -20.84
N VAL A 124 -3.93 -1.79 -21.40
CA VAL A 124 -4.63 -1.50 -22.67
C VAL A 124 -5.46 -0.21 -22.57
N SER A 125 -6.15 0.02 -21.46
CA SER A 125 -6.92 1.25 -21.24
C SER A 125 -6.02 2.50 -21.14
N LEU A 126 -4.87 2.39 -20.48
CA LEU A 126 -3.87 3.46 -20.43
C LEU A 126 -3.25 3.73 -21.81
N GLU A 127 -2.94 2.71 -22.60
CA GLU A 127 -2.42 2.86 -23.97
C GLU A 127 -3.44 3.56 -24.89
N GLN A 128 -4.73 3.22 -24.77
CA GLN A 128 -5.80 3.93 -25.47
C GLN A 128 -5.84 5.40 -25.06
N THR A 129 -5.71 5.67 -23.76
CA THR A 129 -5.66 7.04 -23.24
C THR A 129 -4.46 7.80 -23.80
N GLU A 130 -3.26 7.20 -23.77
CA GLU A 130 -2.04 7.78 -24.31
C GLU A 130 -2.15 8.09 -25.82
N SER A 131 -2.75 7.18 -26.58
CA SER A 131 -3.02 7.36 -28.01
C SER A 131 -3.89 8.59 -28.28
N LEU A 132 -4.93 8.83 -27.47
CA LEU A 132 -5.81 10.00 -27.60
C LEU A 132 -5.07 11.31 -27.37
N PHE A 133 -4.16 11.36 -26.39
CA PHE A 133 -3.28 12.52 -26.22
C PHE A 133 -2.45 12.79 -27.48
N LYS A 134 -1.79 11.74 -28.02
CA LYS A 134 -0.89 11.85 -29.17
C LYS A 134 -1.60 12.18 -30.48
N VAL A 135 -2.77 11.58 -30.72
CA VAL A 135 -3.46 11.62 -32.02
C VAL A 135 -4.50 12.73 -32.09
N GLN A 136 -5.12 13.10 -30.96
CA GLN A 136 -6.23 14.05 -30.96
C GLN A 136 -5.90 15.34 -30.21
N LEU A 137 -5.57 15.27 -28.91
CA LEU A 137 -5.51 16.47 -28.07
C LEU A 137 -4.31 17.37 -28.41
N ILE A 138 -3.10 16.80 -28.48
CA ILE A 138 -1.88 17.56 -28.77
C ILE A 138 -1.92 18.15 -30.20
N PRO A 139 -2.31 17.38 -31.24
CA PRO A 139 -2.43 17.94 -32.59
C PRO A 139 -3.44 19.09 -32.70
N GLN A 140 -4.61 18.99 -32.05
CA GLN A 140 -5.61 20.07 -32.05
C GLN A 140 -5.07 21.36 -31.43
N LEU A 141 -4.34 21.27 -30.31
CA LEU A 141 -3.72 22.45 -29.69
C LEU A 141 -2.64 23.07 -30.59
N LYS A 142 -1.83 22.24 -31.25
CA LYS A 142 -0.81 22.70 -32.20
C LYS A 142 -1.42 23.38 -33.42
N GLU A 143 -2.56 22.89 -33.91
CA GLU A 143 -3.30 23.52 -35.00
C GLU A 143 -3.82 24.90 -34.59
N LEU A 144 -4.44 25.02 -33.41
CA LEU A 144 -4.90 26.31 -32.86
C LEU A 144 -3.73 27.29 -32.67
N LEU A 145 -2.60 26.81 -32.15
CA LEU A 145 -1.40 27.62 -31.97
C LEU A 145 -0.84 28.11 -33.30
N THR A 146 -0.76 27.22 -34.30
CA THR A 146 -0.25 27.55 -35.64
C THR A 146 -1.16 28.57 -36.34
N LEU A 147 -2.48 28.38 -36.24
CA LEU A 147 -3.47 29.33 -36.75
C LEU A 147 -3.27 30.71 -36.12
N LEU A 148 -3.17 30.78 -34.79
CA LEU A 148 -2.99 32.05 -34.07
C LEU A 148 -1.68 32.75 -34.45
N VAL A 149 -0.56 32.02 -34.49
CA VAL A 149 0.75 32.58 -34.86
C VAL A 149 0.73 33.12 -36.30
N ASN A 150 0.08 32.41 -37.22
CA ASN A 150 -0.06 32.86 -38.60
C ASN A 150 -0.92 34.14 -38.69
N LYS A 151 -2.04 34.19 -37.96
CA LYS A 151 -2.90 35.38 -37.90
C LYS A 151 -2.22 36.57 -37.26
N GLU A 152 -1.45 36.36 -36.20
CA GLU A 152 -0.68 37.39 -35.53
C GLU A 152 0.38 37.99 -36.48
N LYS A 153 1.11 37.15 -37.20
CA LYS A 153 2.12 37.59 -38.18
C LYS A 153 1.48 38.38 -39.33
N ASP A 154 0.37 37.91 -39.86
CA ASP A 154 -0.37 38.60 -40.92
C ASP A 154 -0.89 39.97 -40.43
N PHE A 155 -1.49 40.01 -39.23
CA PHE A 155 -1.94 41.25 -38.59
C PHE A 155 -0.80 42.27 -38.43
N ARG A 156 0.34 41.88 -37.83
CA ARG A 156 1.49 42.79 -37.64
C ARG A 156 2.02 43.32 -38.99
N THR A 157 2.06 42.47 -40.01
CA THR A 157 2.52 42.86 -41.35
C THR A 157 1.56 43.88 -41.99
N GLN A 158 0.25 43.62 -41.92
CA GLN A 158 -0.77 44.51 -42.47
C GLN A 158 -0.85 45.83 -41.71
N TRP A 159 -0.76 45.80 -40.38
CA TRP A 159 -0.72 47.00 -39.54
C TRP A 159 0.42 47.92 -39.98
N HIS A 160 1.67 47.46 -39.97
CA HIS A 160 2.81 48.32 -40.31
C HIS A 160 2.73 48.88 -41.74
N LYS A 161 2.21 48.10 -42.69
CA LYS A 161 2.00 48.55 -44.06
C LYS A 161 0.97 49.70 -44.11
N ARG A 162 -0.22 49.49 -43.53
CA ARG A 162 -1.33 50.46 -43.55
C ARG A 162 -0.99 51.73 -42.78
N GLU A 163 -0.33 51.60 -41.64
CA GLU A 163 0.13 52.75 -40.85
C GLU A 163 1.15 53.59 -41.64
N LYS A 164 2.10 52.95 -42.34
CA LYS A 164 3.08 53.66 -43.18
C LYS A 164 2.40 54.42 -44.32
N GLU A 165 1.44 53.78 -45.01
CA GLU A 165 0.66 54.41 -46.09
C GLU A 165 -0.12 55.64 -45.57
N PHE A 166 -0.78 55.51 -44.42
CA PHE A 166 -1.49 56.61 -43.77
C PHE A 166 -0.55 57.76 -43.33
N ARG A 167 0.58 57.44 -42.67
CA ARG A 167 1.56 58.46 -42.26
C ARG A 167 2.21 59.18 -43.44
N SER A 168 2.42 58.48 -44.55
CA SER A 168 2.94 59.07 -45.79
C SER A 168 1.96 60.07 -46.40
N THR A 169 0.66 59.78 -46.41
CA THR A 169 -0.37 60.70 -46.92
C THR A 169 -0.52 61.93 -46.03
N LEU A 170 -0.49 61.75 -44.70
CA LEU A 170 -0.43 62.86 -43.73
C LEU A 170 0.78 63.78 -43.96
N GLN A 171 1.98 63.20 -44.17
CA GLN A 171 3.18 63.99 -44.42
C GLN A 171 3.09 64.76 -45.74
N ALA A 172 2.50 64.17 -46.78
CA ALA A 172 2.28 64.85 -48.07
C ALA A 172 1.32 66.03 -47.90
N THR A 173 0.20 65.85 -47.18
CA THR A 173 -0.73 66.94 -46.89
C THR A 173 -0.09 68.07 -46.08
N ARG A 174 0.74 67.76 -45.06
CA ARG A 174 1.46 68.79 -44.30
C ARG A 174 2.38 69.64 -45.17
N LYS A 175 3.08 69.03 -46.13
CA LYS A 175 3.92 69.76 -47.10
C LYS A 175 3.10 70.66 -48.01
N GLU A 176 1.97 70.17 -48.53
CA GLU A 176 1.08 70.97 -49.37
C GLU A 176 0.44 72.13 -48.58
N LEU A 177 0.15 71.93 -47.30
CA LEU A 177 -0.33 72.99 -46.40
C LEU A 177 0.73 74.08 -46.20
N GLU A 178 1.98 73.70 -45.90
CA GLU A 178 3.11 74.63 -45.81
C GLU A 178 3.33 75.39 -47.14
N HIS A 179 3.24 74.71 -48.28
CA HIS A 179 3.34 75.33 -49.61
C HIS A 179 2.21 76.33 -49.87
N PHE A 180 0.98 75.99 -49.45
CA PHE A 180 -0.17 76.88 -49.56
C PHE A 180 0.00 78.13 -48.67
N GLU A 181 0.41 77.98 -47.42
CA GLU A 181 0.70 79.12 -46.52
C GLU A 181 1.81 80.01 -47.08
N LEU A 182 2.90 79.43 -47.60
CA LEU A 182 3.97 80.18 -48.26
C LEU A 182 3.47 80.93 -49.50
N SER A 183 2.51 80.38 -50.25
CA SER A 183 1.93 81.04 -51.41
C SER A 183 1.05 82.23 -51.04
N ILE A 184 0.27 82.12 -49.96
CA ILE A 184 -0.50 83.26 -49.40
C ILE A 184 0.46 84.35 -48.96
N ASN A 185 1.46 84.01 -48.14
CA ASN A 185 2.44 84.98 -47.65
C ASN A 185 3.19 85.67 -48.79
N LYS A 186 3.57 84.95 -49.86
CA LYS A 186 4.21 85.55 -51.04
C LYS A 186 3.26 86.46 -51.81
N PHE A 187 1.98 86.09 -51.91
CA PHE A 187 0.97 86.91 -52.55
C PHE A 187 0.74 88.22 -51.80
N ASP A 188 0.61 88.17 -50.46
CA ASP A 188 0.39 89.34 -49.61
C ASP A 188 1.57 90.33 -49.65
N ASN A 189 2.78 89.83 -49.93
CA ASN A 189 4.02 90.62 -50.01
C ASN A 189 4.40 91.05 -51.45
N LEU A 190 3.58 90.76 -52.47
CA LEU A 190 3.85 91.17 -53.85
C LEU A 190 3.69 92.69 -54.02
N GLN A 191 4.69 93.35 -54.58
CA GLN A 191 4.59 94.75 -55.01
C GLN A 191 3.88 94.85 -56.37
N GLU A 192 3.10 95.91 -56.61
CA GLU A 192 2.23 96.08 -57.80
C GLU A 192 2.95 95.95 -59.17
N GLU A 193 4.28 96.09 -59.20
CA GLU A 193 5.10 96.07 -60.43
C GLU A 193 5.75 94.70 -60.72
N GLN A 194 5.69 93.74 -59.80
CA GLN A 194 6.29 92.41 -59.97
C GLN A 194 5.35 91.43 -60.65
N ARG A 195 5.86 90.66 -61.63
CA ARG A 195 5.09 89.57 -62.26
C ARG A 195 4.94 88.39 -61.27
N PRO A 196 3.71 87.96 -60.95
CA PRO A 196 3.50 86.80 -60.08
C PRO A 196 3.94 85.49 -60.77
N ASP A 197 4.57 84.60 -60.00
CA ASP A 197 4.90 83.24 -60.44
C ASP A 197 3.68 82.33 -60.23
N PHE A 198 3.18 81.72 -61.31
CA PHE A 198 2.00 80.86 -61.29
C PHE A 198 2.14 79.64 -60.36
N ARG A 199 3.37 79.19 -60.06
CA ARG A 199 3.62 78.08 -59.12
C ARG A 199 3.36 78.46 -57.66
N HIS A 200 3.36 79.74 -57.37
CA HIS A 200 3.07 80.31 -56.05
C HIS A 200 1.70 81.01 -56.05
N ASP A 201 0.86 80.72 -57.04
CA ASP A 201 -0.51 81.23 -57.08
C ASP A 201 -1.36 80.57 -55.98
N PRO A 202 -1.95 81.34 -55.06
CA PRO A 202 -2.74 80.79 -53.95
C PRO A 202 -3.94 79.96 -54.44
N TYR A 203 -4.56 80.31 -55.57
CA TYR A 203 -5.71 79.58 -56.09
C TYR A 203 -5.31 78.19 -56.61
N LEU A 204 -4.20 78.08 -57.35
CA LEU A 204 -3.66 76.81 -57.81
C LEU A 204 -3.24 75.91 -56.63
N ASN A 205 -2.53 76.46 -55.65
CA ASN A 205 -2.07 75.70 -54.48
C ASN A 205 -3.23 75.29 -53.57
N ARG A 206 -4.28 76.11 -53.43
CA ARG A 206 -5.53 75.69 -52.78
C ARG A 206 -6.14 74.48 -53.46
N LYS A 207 -6.17 74.46 -54.79
CA LYS A 207 -6.73 73.32 -55.55
C LYS A 207 -5.89 72.05 -55.35
N MET A 208 -4.56 72.17 -55.33
CA MET A 208 -3.65 71.06 -55.01
C MET A 208 -3.87 70.55 -53.58
N LEU A 209 -3.98 71.44 -52.60
CA LEU A 209 -4.29 71.11 -51.21
C LEU A 209 -5.64 70.38 -51.09
N CYS A 210 -6.70 70.86 -51.76
CA CYS A 210 -8.00 70.17 -51.78
C CYS A 210 -7.90 68.76 -52.36
N SER A 211 -7.17 68.58 -53.48
CA SER A 211 -6.96 67.25 -54.07
C SER A 211 -6.18 66.32 -53.13
N GLN A 212 -5.17 66.85 -52.43
CA GLN A 212 -4.39 66.09 -51.46
C GLN A 212 -5.19 65.74 -50.20
N ALA A 213 -6.07 66.66 -49.75
CA ALA A 213 -7.00 66.45 -48.66
C ALA A 213 -7.98 65.30 -48.96
N GLU A 214 -8.51 65.21 -50.19
CA GLU A 214 -9.36 64.08 -50.61
C GLU A 214 -8.63 62.74 -50.51
N ILE A 215 -7.35 62.70 -50.91
CA ILE A 215 -6.50 61.50 -50.79
C ILE A 215 -6.29 61.12 -49.32
N GLN A 216 -5.99 62.10 -48.45
CA GLN A 216 -5.83 61.87 -47.02
C GLN A 216 -7.13 61.35 -46.39
N LEU A 217 -8.27 61.98 -46.66
CA LEU A 217 -9.56 61.56 -46.11
C LEU A 217 -9.94 60.14 -46.56
N SER A 218 -9.58 59.76 -47.78
CA SER A 218 -9.72 58.37 -48.23
C SER A 218 -8.82 57.43 -47.45
N ALA A 219 -7.54 57.77 -47.28
CA ALA A 219 -6.58 56.95 -46.53
C ALA A 219 -6.94 56.82 -45.04
N GLU A 220 -7.47 57.89 -44.44
CA GLU A 220 -7.98 57.90 -43.06
C GLU A 220 -9.16 56.95 -42.91
N ARG A 221 -10.15 57.03 -43.82
CA ARG A 221 -11.29 56.10 -43.83
C ARG A 221 -10.83 54.66 -43.99
N ASP A 222 -9.89 54.41 -44.90
CA ASP A 222 -9.35 53.07 -45.13
C ASP A 222 -8.61 52.53 -43.89
N PHE A 223 -7.84 53.38 -43.21
CA PHE A 223 -7.16 52.99 -41.97
C PHE A 223 -8.14 52.77 -40.82
N SER A 224 -9.15 53.62 -40.66
CA SER A 224 -10.22 53.45 -39.66
C SER A 224 -11.02 52.16 -39.91
N ASN A 225 -11.38 51.87 -41.15
CA ASN A 225 -12.03 50.62 -41.54
C ASN A 225 -11.14 49.40 -41.24
N PHE A 226 -9.83 49.51 -41.46
CA PHE A 226 -8.88 48.45 -41.10
C PHE A 226 -8.83 48.21 -39.59
N VAL A 227 -8.82 49.27 -38.78
CA VAL A 227 -8.84 49.17 -37.31
C VAL A 227 -10.12 48.46 -36.85
N GLN A 228 -11.30 48.92 -37.29
CA GLN A 228 -12.58 48.32 -36.93
C GLN A 228 -12.70 46.85 -37.36
N LYS A 229 -12.22 46.55 -38.58
CA LYS A 229 -12.17 45.17 -39.07
C LYS A 229 -11.24 44.31 -38.22
N SER A 230 -10.06 44.82 -37.86
CA SER A 230 -9.11 44.09 -37.02
C SER A 230 -9.67 43.78 -35.63
N GLU A 231 -10.44 44.70 -35.05
CA GLU A 231 -11.15 44.48 -33.78
C GLU A 231 -12.20 43.37 -33.91
N SER A 232 -12.98 43.39 -34.99
CA SER A 232 -14.01 42.38 -35.28
C SER A 232 -13.38 41.00 -35.54
N ASP A 233 -12.29 40.96 -36.31
CA ASP A 233 -11.54 39.75 -36.63
C ASP A 233 -10.90 39.14 -35.37
N LEU A 234 -10.34 39.98 -34.48
CA LEU A 234 -9.84 39.53 -33.18
C LEU A 234 -10.94 38.92 -32.33
N HIS A 235 -12.11 39.56 -32.26
CA HIS A 235 -13.24 39.05 -31.49
C HIS A 235 -13.68 37.66 -31.97
N LEU A 236 -13.84 37.48 -33.29
CA LEU A 236 -14.20 36.18 -33.87
C LEU A 236 -13.12 35.13 -33.64
N LEU A 237 -11.84 35.51 -33.77
CA LEU A 237 -10.71 34.62 -33.51
C LEU A 237 -10.67 34.17 -32.04
N GLU A 238 -10.90 35.09 -31.10
CA GLU A 238 -10.92 34.77 -29.67
C GLU A 238 -12.05 33.80 -29.34
N VAL A 239 -13.26 34.01 -29.88
CA VAL A 239 -14.38 33.07 -29.72
C VAL A 239 -13.99 31.68 -30.24
N HIS A 240 -13.43 31.58 -31.44
CA HIS A 240 -13.01 30.32 -32.03
C HIS A 240 -11.94 29.60 -31.21
N ILE A 241 -10.93 30.32 -30.72
CA ILE A 241 -9.88 29.77 -29.85
C ILE A 241 -10.51 29.24 -28.55
N MET A 242 -11.39 30.02 -27.93
CA MET A 242 -12.02 29.62 -26.68
C MET A 242 -12.92 28.39 -26.84
N GLU A 243 -13.63 28.27 -27.97
CA GLU A 243 -14.40 27.06 -28.31
C GLU A 243 -13.49 25.84 -28.49
N GLY A 244 -12.40 25.99 -29.25
CA GLY A 244 -11.40 24.94 -29.44
C GLY A 244 -10.79 24.48 -28.12
N LEU A 245 -10.39 25.41 -27.26
CA LEU A 245 -9.84 25.11 -25.93
C LEU A 245 -10.85 24.38 -25.04
N LYS A 246 -12.12 24.81 -25.03
CA LYS A 246 -13.20 24.13 -24.28
C LYS A 246 -13.41 22.71 -24.78
N GLN A 247 -13.42 22.50 -26.09
CA GLN A 247 -13.59 21.17 -26.68
C GLN A 247 -12.43 20.23 -26.32
N VAL A 248 -11.19 20.70 -26.43
CA VAL A 248 -10.00 19.95 -26.03
C VAL A 248 -10.07 19.58 -24.55
N PHE A 249 -10.38 20.54 -23.68
CA PHE A 249 -10.42 20.31 -22.23
C PHE A 249 -11.57 19.39 -21.81
N SER A 250 -12.74 19.53 -22.44
CA SER A 250 -13.88 18.63 -22.21
C SER A 250 -13.54 17.19 -22.61
N SER A 251 -12.85 17.01 -23.74
CA SER A 251 -12.42 15.69 -24.20
C SER A 251 -11.37 15.09 -23.26
N PHE A 252 -10.34 15.86 -22.91
CA PHE A 252 -9.32 15.50 -21.94
C PHE A 252 -9.92 15.04 -20.60
N SER A 253 -10.83 15.84 -20.03
CA SER A 253 -11.47 15.53 -18.75
C SER A 253 -12.33 14.27 -18.84
N ALA A 254 -13.17 14.15 -19.88
CA ALA A 254 -14.04 12.99 -20.06
C ALA A 254 -13.24 11.67 -20.15
N PHE A 255 -12.11 11.67 -20.84
CA PHE A 255 -11.26 10.48 -20.95
C PHE A 255 -10.55 10.12 -19.66
N LEU A 256 -10.01 11.09 -18.93
CA LEU A 256 -9.37 10.81 -17.64
C LEU A 256 -10.37 10.30 -16.61
N ILE A 257 -11.56 10.91 -16.53
CA ILE A 257 -12.64 10.44 -15.65
C ILE A 257 -13.01 9.00 -16.00
N LYS A 258 -13.25 8.71 -17.29
CA LYS A 258 -13.56 7.36 -17.75
C LYS A 258 -12.48 6.35 -17.37
N PHE A 259 -11.21 6.71 -17.49
CA PHE A 259 -10.10 5.84 -17.09
C PHE A 259 -10.09 5.57 -15.59
N HIS A 260 -10.25 6.59 -14.75
CA HIS A 260 -10.26 6.43 -13.30
C HIS A 260 -11.48 5.64 -12.81
N ASP A 261 -12.64 5.85 -13.41
CA ASP A 261 -13.85 5.05 -13.14
C ASP A 261 -13.61 3.59 -13.51
N TYR A 262 -13.02 3.34 -14.69
CA TYR A 262 -12.67 1.99 -15.13
C TYR A 262 -11.68 1.31 -14.17
N TYR A 263 -10.65 2.03 -13.74
CA TYR A 263 -9.67 1.54 -12.76
C TYR A 263 -10.32 1.15 -11.44
N SER A 264 -11.22 1.99 -10.93
CA SER A 264 -11.96 1.73 -9.68
C SER A 264 -12.87 0.51 -9.80
N GLN A 265 -13.60 0.37 -10.91
CA GLN A 265 -14.47 -0.77 -11.18
C GLN A 265 -13.69 -2.08 -11.22
N GLU A 266 -12.58 -2.12 -11.96
CA GLU A 266 -11.75 -3.32 -12.06
C GLU A 266 -11.17 -3.73 -10.69
N LEU A 267 -10.75 -2.78 -9.84
CA LEU A 267 -10.33 -3.09 -8.47
C LEU A 267 -11.47 -3.63 -7.60
N SER A 268 -12.69 -3.08 -7.76
CA SER A 268 -13.86 -3.59 -7.07
C SER A 268 -14.19 -5.02 -7.48
N VAL A 269 -14.04 -5.38 -8.76
CA VAL A 269 -14.23 -6.77 -9.23
C VAL A 269 -13.27 -7.71 -8.54
N LEU A 270 -12.00 -7.34 -8.43
CA LEU A 270 -10.99 -8.14 -7.73
C LEU A 270 -11.29 -8.28 -6.22
N SER A 271 -11.70 -7.19 -5.59
CA SER A 271 -12.11 -7.21 -4.17
C SER A 271 -13.32 -8.13 -3.94
N ASN A 272 -14.33 -8.06 -4.81
CA ASN A 272 -15.49 -8.96 -4.72
C ASN A 272 -15.10 -10.42 -4.96
N TYR A 273 -14.15 -10.68 -5.87
CA TYR A 273 -13.67 -12.02 -6.14
C TYR A 273 -13.03 -12.65 -4.89
N ILE A 274 -12.10 -11.97 -4.23
CA ILE A 274 -11.45 -12.54 -3.03
C ILE A 274 -12.43 -12.71 -1.87
N GLN A 275 -13.43 -11.83 -1.74
CA GLN A 275 -14.46 -11.94 -0.70
C GLN A 275 -15.42 -13.12 -0.91
N ALA A 276 -15.58 -13.58 -2.14
CA ALA A 276 -16.43 -14.72 -2.47
C ALA A 276 -15.72 -16.07 -2.34
N ILE A 277 -14.41 -16.09 -2.06
CA ILE A 277 -13.67 -17.32 -1.75
C ILE A 277 -14.05 -17.79 -0.33
N PRO A 278 -14.55 -19.02 -0.16
CA PRO A 278 -14.83 -19.57 1.17
C PRO A 278 -13.56 -19.73 2.02
N ASN A 279 -13.63 -19.42 3.31
CA ASN A 279 -12.46 -19.42 4.21
C ASN A 279 -11.80 -20.80 4.34
N GLU A 280 -12.59 -21.86 4.32
CA GLU A 280 -12.13 -23.24 4.52
C GLU A 280 -11.71 -23.94 3.22
N LEU A 281 -11.98 -23.34 2.05
CA LEU A 281 -11.79 -23.98 0.73
C LEU A 281 -10.37 -24.54 0.53
N GLU A 282 -9.35 -23.74 0.86
CA GLU A 282 -7.95 -24.15 0.67
C GLU A 282 -7.53 -25.21 1.68
N TRP A 283 -8.05 -25.14 2.91
CA TRP A 283 -7.79 -26.16 3.93
C TRP A 283 -8.43 -27.50 3.54
N GLU A 284 -9.66 -27.49 3.03
CA GLU A 284 -10.35 -28.68 2.54
C GLU A 284 -9.59 -29.35 1.39
N ARG A 285 -9.07 -28.56 0.45
CA ARG A 285 -8.23 -29.05 -0.66
C ARG A 285 -6.90 -29.63 -0.18
N PHE A 286 -6.23 -28.95 0.74
CA PHE A 286 -4.99 -29.40 1.36
C PHE A 286 -5.20 -30.70 2.14
N GLU A 287 -6.27 -30.79 2.94
CA GLU A 287 -6.63 -31.98 3.69
C GLU A 287 -6.92 -33.16 2.77
N LYS A 288 -7.71 -32.95 1.70
CA LYS A 288 -7.99 -34.00 0.69
C LYS A 288 -6.72 -34.50 0.02
N THR A 289 -5.80 -33.60 -0.33
CA THR A 289 -4.54 -33.92 -1.01
C THR A 289 -3.55 -34.66 -0.10
N TYR A 290 -3.39 -34.21 1.14
CA TYR A 290 -2.39 -34.73 2.08
C TYR A 290 -2.97 -35.63 3.18
N ARG A 291 -4.22 -36.09 3.04
CA ARG A 291 -4.95 -36.89 4.04
C ARG A 291 -4.17 -38.01 4.69
N LYS A 292 -3.32 -38.72 3.92
CA LYS A 292 -2.53 -39.86 4.39
C LYS A 292 -1.31 -39.46 5.24
N ARG A 293 -0.84 -38.22 5.12
CA ARG A 293 0.33 -37.68 5.83
C ARG A 293 -0.06 -36.82 7.03
N LEU A 294 -1.27 -36.27 7.02
CA LEU A 294 -1.78 -35.49 8.13
C LEU A 294 -2.10 -36.40 9.32
N HIS A 295 -1.87 -35.87 10.52
CA HIS A 295 -2.11 -36.59 11.77
C HIS A 295 -3.60 -36.80 12.08
N GLY A 296 -4.49 -36.21 11.27
CA GLY A 296 -5.93 -36.21 11.47
C GLY A 296 -6.31 -35.34 12.65
N THR A 297 -6.96 -34.21 12.38
CA THR A 297 -7.71 -33.46 13.39
C THR A 297 -9.18 -33.61 13.06
N SER A 298 -9.75 -34.79 13.33
CA SER A 298 -11.21 -34.94 13.28
C SER A 298 -11.66 -36.07 14.22
N ASP A 299 -12.02 -35.64 15.43
CA ASP A 299 -13.24 -36.10 16.11
C ASP A 299 -14.49 -35.34 15.57
N ALA A 300 -14.35 -34.59 14.47
CA ALA A 300 -15.40 -33.76 13.89
C ALA A 300 -15.88 -34.36 12.56
N ALA A 301 -16.93 -35.18 12.67
CA ALA A 301 -17.92 -35.47 11.64
C ALA A 301 -17.37 -35.86 10.25
N ILE A 302 -17.05 -37.14 10.08
CA ILE A 302 -17.28 -37.81 8.80
C ILE A 302 -18.81 -37.73 8.53
N PRO A 303 -19.30 -37.14 7.43
CA PRO A 303 -20.65 -37.43 6.97
C PRO A 303 -20.66 -38.93 6.65
N GLN A 304 -21.36 -39.68 7.50
CA GLN A 304 -21.57 -41.11 7.41
C GLN A 304 -22.29 -41.45 6.11
N ASN A 305 -21.58 -41.52 4.98
CA ASN A 305 -22.11 -41.98 3.70
C ASN A 305 -20.98 -42.33 2.72
N PHE A 306 -19.96 -43.09 3.12
CA PHE A 306 -19.19 -43.89 2.16
C PHE A 306 -18.60 -45.11 2.87
N ASN A 307 -19.17 -46.27 2.56
CA ASN A 307 -18.65 -47.58 2.95
C ASN A 307 -17.21 -47.72 2.42
N SER A 308 -16.23 -47.43 3.25
CA SER A 308 -14.86 -47.90 3.06
C SER A 308 -14.30 -48.24 4.43
N GLN A 309 -14.27 -49.54 4.70
CA GLN A 309 -13.66 -50.15 5.87
C GLN A 309 -12.16 -49.85 5.89
N LEU A 310 -11.77 -48.74 6.50
CA LEU A 310 -10.41 -48.46 6.94
C LEU A 310 -10.54 -48.00 8.39
N PRO A 311 -9.99 -48.74 9.37
CA PRO A 311 -10.06 -48.30 10.75
C PRO A 311 -9.26 -47.01 10.88
N ALA A 312 -9.97 -45.91 11.11
CA ALA A 312 -9.41 -44.66 11.59
C ALA A 312 -8.80 -44.93 12.97
N GLN A 313 -7.56 -45.43 12.98
CA GLN A 313 -6.75 -45.48 14.17
C GLN A 313 -6.40 -44.04 14.52
N SER A 314 -7.24 -43.40 15.34
CA SER A 314 -6.77 -42.38 16.27
C SER A 314 -5.48 -42.93 16.86
N LYS A 315 -4.34 -42.34 16.46
CA LYS A 315 -3.06 -42.63 17.11
C LYS A 315 -3.19 -42.06 18.51
N GLY A 316 -3.85 -42.83 19.38
CA GLY A 316 -4.18 -42.44 20.74
C GLY A 316 -2.93 -41.91 21.42
N ARG A 317 -3.10 -40.86 22.22
CA ARG A 317 -2.01 -40.31 23.03
C ARG A 317 -1.39 -41.45 23.83
N ARG A 318 -0.09 -41.68 23.63
CA ARG A 318 0.63 -42.73 24.36
C ARG A 318 0.67 -42.34 25.84
N SER A 319 0.21 -43.23 26.72
CA SER A 319 0.37 -43.12 28.18
C SER A 319 1.45 -44.09 28.66
N LEU A 320 2.03 -43.88 29.85
CA LEU A 320 3.02 -44.79 30.44
C LEU A 320 2.46 -46.22 30.57
N GLU A 321 1.16 -46.34 30.83
CA GLU A 321 0.42 -47.62 30.88
C GLU A 321 0.34 -48.33 29.53
N THR A 322 0.42 -47.58 28.43
CA THR A 322 0.34 -48.09 27.05
C THR A 322 1.71 -48.24 26.40
N ILE A 323 2.78 -47.76 27.04
CA ILE A 323 4.15 -47.84 26.52
C ILE A 323 4.83 -49.04 27.15
N GLN A 324 5.39 -49.90 26.29
CA GLN A 324 6.35 -50.91 26.69
C GLN A 324 7.75 -50.44 26.31
N PHE A 325 8.70 -50.61 27.23
CA PHE A 325 10.12 -50.38 26.95
C PHE A 325 10.96 -51.60 27.34
N PRO A 326 12.11 -51.82 26.68
CA PRO A 326 12.97 -52.96 26.98
C PRO A 326 13.34 -53.02 28.47
N ASN A 327 13.30 -54.23 29.04
CA ASN A 327 13.64 -54.49 30.45
C ASN A 327 12.71 -53.83 31.50
N GLN A 328 11.54 -53.32 31.11
CA GLN A 328 10.56 -52.74 32.04
C GLN A 328 10.23 -53.67 33.22
N ASP A 329 10.00 -54.96 32.93
CA ASP A 329 9.66 -55.99 33.92
C ASP A 329 10.86 -56.86 34.32
N HIS A 330 12.09 -56.38 34.11
CA HIS A 330 13.28 -57.16 34.45
C HIS A 330 13.35 -57.38 35.97
N PHE A 331 13.54 -58.62 36.43
CA PHE A 331 13.43 -58.97 37.85
C PHE A 331 14.33 -58.14 38.80
N SER A 332 15.44 -57.59 38.31
CA SER A 332 16.36 -56.76 39.11
C SER A 332 15.83 -55.36 39.42
N THR A 333 14.79 -54.88 38.72
CA THR A 333 14.17 -53.56 38.93
C THR A 333 13.10 -53.59 40.02
N ALA A 334 12.64 -54.78 40.43
CA ALA A 334 11.70 -54.96 41.53
C ALA A 334 12.43 -54.86 42.90
N PRO A 335 11.87 -54.11 43.87
CA PRO A 335 12.42 -54.04 45.22
C PRO A 335 12.29 -55.37 45.95
N ILE A 336 13.19 -55.65 46.90
CA ILE A 336 13.05 -56.77 47.84
C ILE A 336 11.95 -56.44 48.85
N LEU A 337 11.99 -55.21 49.39
CA LEU A 337 11.04 -54.71 50.36
C LEU A 337 10.95 -53.19 50.20
N GLU A 338 9.74 -52.66 50.21
CA GLU A 338 9.49 -51.21 50.22
C GLU A 338 8.32 -50.88 51.14
N GLY A 339 8.35 -49.70 51.76
CA GLY A 339 7.32 -49.31 52.72
C GLY A 339 7.71 -48.08 53.53
N VAL A 340 6.80 -47.66 54.41
CA VAL A 340 7.00 -46.47 55.25
C VAL A 340 7.44 -46.91 56.65
N LEU A 341 8.55 -46.37 57.14
CA LEU A 341 8.97 -46.52 58.54
C LEU A 341 9.04 -45.15 59.20
N SER A 342 8.79 -45.11 60.51
CA SER A 342 8.87 -43.87 61.26
C SER A 342 10.23 -43.74 61.94
N ARG A 343 10.94 -42.66 61.64
CA ARG A 343 12.31 -42.40 62.11
C ARG A 343 12.33 -41.36 63.22
N LYS A 344 13.22 -41.54 64.19
CA LYS A 344 13.54 -40.50 65.18
C LYS A 344 14.63 -39.56 64.61
N ASP A 345 14.27 -38.32 64.30
CA ASP A 345 15.14 -37.42 63.52
C ASP A 345 16.34 -36.84 64.27
N SER A 346 16.28 -36.78 65.61
CA SER A 346 17.37 -36.21 66.42
C SER A 346 17.53 -36.90 67.76
N LYS A 347 18.77 -36.94 68.27
CA LYS A 347 19.13 -37.51 69.58
C LYS A 347 18.36 -36.86 70.74
N PHE A 348 17.88 -35.62 70.56
CA PHE A 348 17.20 -34.82 71.58
C PHE A 348 15.70 -34.60 71.33
N SER A 349 15.15 -35.09 70.20
CA SER A 349 13.71 -34.95 69.89
C SER A 349 13.00 -36.29 70.05
N SER A 350 11.83 -36.31 70.69
CA SER A 350 10.95 -37.49 70.77
C SER A 350 10.01 -37.61 69.56
N LYS A 351 10.03 -36.65 68.63
CA LYS A 351 9.18 -36.68 67.43
C LYS A 351 9.67 -37.73 66.44
N LEU A 352 8.70 -38.45 65.88
CA LEU A 352 8.90 -39.52 64.92
C LEU A 352 8.33 -39.06 63.57
N ALA A 353 9.11 -39.15 62.50
CA ALA A 353 8.73 -38.72 61.16
C ALA A 353 8.70 -39.91 60.20
N ALA A 354 7.62 -40.02 59.44
CA ALA A 354 7.43 -41.09 58.46
C ALA A 354 8.24 -40.81 57.19
N HIS A 355 9.04 -41.78 56.76
CA HIS A 355 9.82 -41.73 55.53
C HIS A 355 9.61 -43.02 54.72
N TYR A 356 9.78 -42.94 53.39
CA TYR A 356 9.64 -44.09 52.51
C TYR A 356 10.98 -44.78 52.31
N TYR A 357 11.03 -46.09 52.52
CA TYR A 357 12.24 -46.88 52.43
C TYR A 357 12.13 -47.96 51.38
N VAL A 358 13.22 -48.20 50.66
CA VAL A 358 13.31 -49.22 49.62
C VAL A 358 14.59 -50.01 49.76
N ILE A 359 14.47 -51.34 49.85
CA ILE A 359 15.58 -52.29 49.77
C ILE A 359 15.60 -52.87 48.37
N THR A 360 16.73 -52.70 47.68
CA THR A 360 16.91 -53.26 46.33
C THR A 360 17.68 -54.58 46.36
N LYS A 361 17.61 -55.32 45.25
CA LYS A 361 18.36 -56.58 45.07
C LYS A 361 19.88 -56.40 45.09
N SER A 362 20.37 -55.16 44.99
CA SER A 362 21.78 -54.80 45.21
C SER A 362 22.16 -54.64 46.69
N LYS A 363 21.25 -54.97 47.63
CA LYS A 363 21.43 -54.84 49.09
C LYS A 363 21.62 -53.39 49.55
N LEU A 364 21.11 -52.43 48.77
CA LEU A 364 21.09 -51.02 49.14
C LEU A 364 19.75 -50.69 49.80
N PHE A 365 19.81 -49.91 50.86
CA PHE A 365 18.68 -49.37 51.60
C PHE A 365 18.59 -47.87 51.31
N TYR A 366 17.53 -47.48 50.63
CA TYR A 366 17.25 -46.09 50.25
C TYR A 366 16.19 -45.48 51.15
N GLU A 367 16.38 -44.22 51.53
CA GLU A 367 15.34 -43.36 52.13
C GLU A 367 14.90 -42.34 51.08
N PHE A 368 13.60 -42.20 50.88
CA PHE A 368 12.97 -41.15 50.08
C PHE A 368 11.97 -40.37 50.95
N PRO A 369 11.71 -39.09 50.63
CA PRO A 369 10.75 -38.28 51.39
C PRO A 369 9.33 -38.86 51.38
N SER A 370 8.89 -39.43 50.24
CA SER A 370 7.61 -40.12 50.11
C SER A 370 7.58 -41.03 48.87
N ARG A 371 6.61 -41.95 48.81
CA ARG A 371 6.38 -42.83 47.64
C ARG A 371 6.04 -42.06 46.36
N MET A 372 5.37 -40.91 46.50
CA MET A 372 4.94 -40.06 45.39
C MET A 372 5.88 -38.88 45.15
N SER A 373 7.07 -38.88 45.77
CA SER A 373 8.00 -37.77 45.63
C SER A 373 8.48 -37.66 44.19
N SER A 374 8.46 -36.45 43.65
CA SER A 374 9.09 -36.12 42.36
C SER A 374 10.62 -36.10 42.43
N GLU A 375 11.19 -36.14 43.64
CA GLU A 375 12.63 -36.17 43.86
C GLU A 375 13.19 -37.56 43.55
N LEU A 376 13.98 -37.64 42.46
CA LEU A 376 14.59 -38.89 41.99
C LEU A 376 15.80 -39.33 42.85
N GLN A 377 16.32 -38.45 43.71
CA GLN A 377 17.51 -38.71 44.52
C GLN A 377 17.12 -39.17 45.94
N PRO A 378 17.67 -40.28 46.45
CA PRO A 378 17.41 -40.73 47.80
C PRO A 378 18.06 -39.79 48.83
N THR A 379 17.36 -39.49 49.92
CA THR A 379 17.82 -38.68 51.04
C THR A 379 18.89 -39.40 51.88
N LEU A 380 18.87 -40.73 51.88
CA LEU A 380 19.84 -41.60 52.55
C LEU A 380 20.10 -42.84 51.70
N VAL A 381 21.36 -43.29 51.67
CA VAL A 381 21.73 -44.57 51.06
C VAL A 381 22.62 -45.33 52.01
N LEU A 382 22.24 -46.55 52.39
CA LEU A 382 23.06 -47.46 53.19
C LEU A 382 23.30 -48.75 52.43
N PHE A 383 24.52 -49.28 52.50
CA PHE A 383 24.82 -50.64 52.03
C PHE A 383 24.64 -51.60 53.20
N LEU A 384 23.59 -52.44 53.12
CA LEU A 384 23.16 -53.28 54.25
C LEU A 384 24.24 -54.24 54.78
N PRO A 385 25.11 -54.87 53.95
CA PRO A 385 26.19 -55.73 54.45
C PRO A 385 27.20 -55.04 55.37
N ASP A 386 27.36 -53.72 55.27
CA ASP A 386 28.26 -52.93 56.12
C ASP A 386 27.54 -52.33 57.34
N CYS A 387 26.24 -52.61 57.50
CA CYS A 387 25.42 -52.04 58.57
C CYS A 387 25.36 -52.96 59.78
N SER A 388 25.30 -52.36 60.98
CA SER A 388 24.98 -53.07 62.21
C SER A 388 23.51 -52.83 62.58
N LEU A 389 22.79 -53.92 62.80
CA LEU A 389 21.40 -53.93 63.23
C LEU A 389 21.34 -54.30 64.72
N LYS A 390 20.55 -53.56 65.50
CA LYS A 390 20.27 -53.86 66.90
C LYS A 390 18.78 -53.79 67.16
N ASP A 391 18.23 -54.83 67.77
CA ASP A 391 16.90 -54.78 68.36
C ASP A 391 16.95 -53.91 69.63
N ILE A 392 16.00 -52.98 69.75
CA ILE A 392 15.84 -52.11 70.92
C ILE A 392 14.36 -52.09 71.36
N SER A 393 13.63 -53.17 71.09
CA SER A 393 12.23 -53.35 71.41
C SER A 393 11.96 -53.54 72.91
N GLU A 394 12.98 -53.81 73.73
CA GLU A 394 12.86 -53.88 75.19
C GLU A 394 12.35 -52.54 75.77
N GLY A 395 11.07 -52.49 76.11
CA GLY A 395 10.39 -51.35 76.74
C GLY A 395 9.70 -50.34 75.80
N SER A 396 9.69 -50.53 74.47
CA SER A 396 8.92 -49.67 73.54
C SER A 396 8.53 -50.39 72.25
N ALA A 397 7.32 -50.14 71.77
CA ALA A 397 6.73 -50.72 70.57
C ALA A 397 7.65 -50.68 69.32
N MET A 398 8.06 -51.86 68.84
CA MET A 398 8.43 -52.15 67.45
C MET A 398 9.57 -51.29 66.86
N ARG A 399 10.65 -51.05 67.63
CA ARG A 399 11.80 -50.23 67.20
C ARG A 399 13.08 -51.03 67.04
N PHE A 400 13.83 -50.71 66.00
CA PHE A 400 15.18 -51.22 65.77
C PHE A 400 16.14 -50.08 65.41
N LYS A 401 17.42 -50.33 65.61
CA LYS A 401 18.49 -49.37 65.34
C LYS A 401 19.39 -49.90 64.24
N LEU A 402 19.50 -49.14 63.15
CA LEU A 402 20.35 -49.45 62.00
C LEU A 402 21.47 -48.42 61.93
N GLN A 403 22.72 -48.87 61.98
CA GLN A 403 23.90 -48.01 61.87
C GLN A 403 24.77 -48.42 60.70
N GLY A 404 25.07 -47.48 59.81
CA GLY A 404 25.86 -47.70 58.61
C GLY A 404 26.55 -46.44 58.11
N LYS A 405 27.34 -46.57 57.05
CA LYS A 405 27.95 -45.42 56.36
C LYS A 405 26.97 -44.90 55.32
N ASP A 406 26.61 -43.62 55.43
CA ASP A 406 25.73 -42.96 54.46
C ASP A 406 26.48 -42.68 53.15
N MET A 407 25.90 -43.15 52.05
CA MET A 407 26.43 -43.03 50.68
C MET A 407 25.64 -42.03 49.82
N SER A 408 24.65 -41.33 50.39
CA SER A 408 23.82 -40.36 49.65
C SER A 408 24.57 -39.10 49.20
N SER A 409 25.67 -38.74 49.88
CA SER A 409 26.48 -37.55 49.56
C SER A 409 27.94 -37.90 49.28
N SER A 410 28.46 -37.44 48.14
CA SER A 410 29.81 -37.74 47.66
C SER A 410 30.94 -37.12 48.48
N PHE A 411 30.66 -36.18 49.39
CA PHE A 411 31.69 -35.35 49.99
C PHE A 411 32.13 -35.77 51.42
N LEU A 412 31.33 -36.51 52.19
CA LEU A 412 31.74 -37.08 53.49
C LEU A 412 30.90 -38.32 53.85
N LYS A 413 31.52 -39.52 53.91
CA LYS A 413 30.87 -40.77 54.37
C LYS A 413 30.76 -40.77 55.90
N THR A 414 29.78 -40.07 56.44
CA THR A 414 29.54 -40.04 57.89
C THR A 414 28.76 -41.30 58.31
N SER A 415 29.20 -41.96 59.40
CA SER A 415 28.41 -43.02 60.01
C SER A 415 27.11 -42.43 60.55
N ARG A 416 25.97 -42.91 60.04
CA ARG A 416 24.64 -42.53 60.51
C ARG A 416 24.01 -43.67 61.28
N THR A 417 23.22 -43.29 62.27
CA THR A 417 22.51 -44.20 63.14
C THR A 417 21.04 -43.84 63.09
N LEU A 418 20.24 -44.71 62.51
CA LEU A 418 18.80 -44.58 62.41
C LEU A 418 18.14 -45.35 63.56
N THR A 419 17.17 -44.73 64.20
CA THR A 419 16.22 -45.42 65.06
C THR A 419 14.90 -45.44 64.32
N LEU A 420 14.53 -46.62 63.83
CA LEU A 420 13.36 -46.86 62.98
C LEU A 420 12.29 -47.58 63.79
N GLN A 421 11.04 -47.22 63.55
CA GLN A 421 9.86 -47.82 64.15
C GLN A 421 8.93 -48.30 63.04
N ALA A 422 8.49 -49.55 63.14
CA ALA A 422 7.48 -50.11 62.24
C ALA A 422 6.06 -49.74 62.71
N SER A 423 5.09 -49.82 61.79
CA SER A 423 3.68 -49.58 62.05
C SER A 423 2.99 -50.72 62.81
N SER A 424 3.49 -51.94 62.69
CA SER A 424 2.94 -53.14 63.30
C SER A 424 4.04 -54.13 63.71
N GLU A 425 3.69 -55.14 64.51
CA GLU A 425 4.63 -56.17 64.95
C GLU A 425 5.10 -57.04 63.78
N ASP A 426 4.19 -57.32 62.84
CA ASP A 426 4.48 -58.10 61.65
C ASP A 426 5.41 -57.32 60.72
N ASP A 427 5.14 -56.02 60.49
CA ASP A 427 6.03 -55.15 59.72
C ASP A 427 7.42 -55.07 60.36
N PHE A 428 7.48 -54.97 61.70
CA PHE A 428 8.74 -54.98 62.42
C PHE A 428 9.52 -56.26 62.15
N LYS A 429 8.88 -57.43 62.30
CA LYS A 429 9.51 -58.73 62.03
C LYS A 429 9.97 -58.83 60.57
N THR A 430 9.14 -58.39 59.62
CA THR A 430 9.50 -58.41 58.19
C THR A 430 10.72 -57.55 57.92
N TRP A 431 10.70 -56.28 58.31
CA TRP A 431 11.83 -55.37 58.09
C TRP A 431 13.09 -55.83 58.82
N PHE A 432 12.97 -56.24 60.08
CA PHE A 432 14.10 -56.68 60.89
C PHE A 432 14.74 -57.95 60.31
N ASN A 433 13.94 -58.95 59.93
CA ASN A 433 14.44 -60.19 59.35
C ASN A 433 15.12 -59.94 57.99
N VAL A 434 14.48 -59.20 57.08
CA VAL A 434 15.08 -58.89 55.77
C VAL A 434 16.38 -58.11 55.92
N ILE A 435 16.44 -57.12 56.82
CA ILE A 435 17.67 -56.37 57.05
C ILE A 435 18.74 -57.25 57.69
N SER A 436 18.39 -58.10 58.67
CA SER A 436 19.34 -59.01 59.34
C SER A 436 19.98 -60.01 58.39
N GLU A 437 19.19 -60.57 57.47
CA GLU A 437 19.65 -61.50 56.44
C GLU A 437 20.63 -60.80 55.48
N LEU A 438 20.27 -59.59 55.05
CA LEU A 438 21.09 -58.82 54.12
C LEU A 438 22.32 -58.17 54.77
N SER A 439 22.32 -57.97 56.08
CA SER A 439 23.47 -57.47 56.86
C SER A 439 24.42 -58.57 57.34
N GLY A 440 24.11 -59.85 57.11
CA GLY A 440 24.97 -60.99 57.46
C GLY A 440 24.97 -61.37 58.94
N LEU A 441 23.98 -60.93 59.73
CA LEU A 441 23.80 -61.31 61.14
C LEU A 441 22.97 -62.60 61.24
N MET A 442 23.47 -63.72 60.71
CA MET A 442 22.97 -65.02 61.15
C MET A 442 23.57 -65.35 62.52
N TYR A 443 22.76 -65.26 63.57
CA TYR A 443 23.08 -65.84 64.87
C TYR A 443 23.02 -67.38 64.75
N SER A 444 24.17 -68.04 64.80
CA SER A 444 24.27 -69.50 64.98
C SER A 444 24.03 -69.84 66.46
N ASN A 445 23.14 -70.80 66.74
CA ASN A 445 22.62 -71.19 68.06
C ASN A 445 23.64 -71.80 69.07
N GLU A 446 24.92 -71.42 69.08
CA GLU A 446 25.95 -72.09 69.91
C GLU A 446 26.29 -71.41 71.25
N ASP A 447 25.95 -70.14 71.48
CA ASP A 447 26.39 -69.41 72.69
C ASP A 447 25.41 -69.43 73.89
N THR A 448 24.58 -70.46 74.04
CA THR A 448 23.61 -70.57 75.17
C THR A 448 23.94 -71.65 76.21
N ARG A 449 25.22 -72.04 76.34
CA ARG A 449 25.64 -73.09 77.30
C ARG A 449 26.86 -72.71 78.13
N GLU A 450 26.90 -71.51 78.68
CA GLU A 450 27.72 -71.22 79.88
C GLU A 450 26.94 -70.26 80.78
N ILE A 451 26.18 -70.84 81.73
CA ILE A 451 25.86 -70.42 83.10
C ILE A 451 24.79 -71.42 83.58
N GLU A 452 25.25 -72.56 84.10
CA GLU A 452 24.64 -73.31 85.21
C GLU A 452 25.76 -73.81 86.12
#